data_AF-A0A1V4TV62-F1
#
_entry.id   AF-A0A1V4TV62-F1
#
_cell.length_a   1.000
_cell.length_b   1.000
_cell.length_c   1.000
_cell.angle_alpha   90.00
_cell.angle_beta   90.00
_cell.angle_gamma   90.00
#
_symmetry.space_group_name_H-M   'P 1'
#
loop_
_entity.id
_entity.type
_entity.pdbx_description
1 polymer ?
#
loop_
_entity_poly.entity_id
_entity_poly.type
_entity_poly.pdbx_seq_one_letter_code
_entity_poly.pdbx_strand_id
1 'polypeptide(L)'
;MMFFAHMVIGLIAGFILYEVYHDQNVIIFCAIGSVLPDIVDKPLGLIVLKSVLDASRIYFHSLVILFLFLLTGLFVWRYYHSNSFLCVALGIFLHQILDFMWNSPDRWFYPFLGPYQVEEHDNYFFRVLVSELSSPTEWVFLLAILVILLGAGISWYQKRPVIVPDPLRERQQHRLYSGLLGVAIFVLFLSLAIIFLWQPYQTVLI
;
A
#
# COMPACT_ATOMS: atom_id res chain seq x y z
N MET A 1 -1.29 -6.45 11.09
CA MET A 1 -1.35 -5.62 9.86
C MET A 1 0.09 -5.18 9.60
N MET A 2 0.39 -4.68 8.41
CA MET A 2 1.75 -4.34 7.99
C MET A 2 1.69 -3.05 7.15
N PHE A 3 1.41 -1.92 7.80
CA PHE A 3 1.18 -0.63 7.12
C PHE A 3 2.31 -0.27 6.14
N PHE A 4 3.56 -0.37 6.57
CA PHE A 4 4.71 -0.07 5.74
C PHE A 4 4.92 -1.13 4.65
N ALA A 5 4.60 -2.41 4.89
CA ALA A 5 4.60 -3.41 3.83
C ALA A 5 3.59 -3.06 2.72
N HIS A 6 2.39 -2.63 3.08
CA HIS A 6 1.37 -2.17 2.14
C HIS A 6 1.86 -0.96 1.34
N MET A 7 2.53 -0.01 1.97
CA MET A 7 3.14 1.11 1.23
C MET A 7 4.23 0.63 0.26
N VAL A 8 5.09 -0.31 0.67
CA VAL A 8 6.15 -0.87 -0.17
C VAL A 8 5.60 -1.62 -1.38
N ILE A 9 4.53 -2.42 -1.25
CA ILE A 9 3.94 -3.09 -2.43
C ILE A 9 3.37 -2.07 -3.43
N GLY A 10 2.77 -0.99 -2.95
CA GLY A 10 2.32 0.13 -3.79
C GLY A 10 3.49 0.84 -4.49
N LEU A 11 4.59 1.07 -3.79
CA LEU A 11 5.81 1.65 -4.38
C LEU A 11 6.43 0.73 -5.45
N ILE A 12 6.47 -0.58 -5.22
CA ILE A 12 6.96 -1.55 -6.21
C ILE A 12 6.11 -1.47 -7.49
N ALA A 13 4.78 -1.54 -7.37
CA ALA A 13 3.89 -1.41 -8.52
C ALA A 13 4.09 -0.07 -9.23
N GLY A 14 4.19 1.01 -8.46
CA GLY A 14 4.45 2.36 -8.94
C GLY A 14 5.75 2.46 -9.76
N PHE A 15 6.86 1.92 -9.26
CA PHE A 15 8.13 1.93 -9.99
C PHE A 15 8.08 1.07 -11.25
N ILE A 16 7.42 -0.10 -11.23
CA ILE A 16 7.23 -0.91 -12.44
C ILE A 16 6.46 -0.12 -13.49
N LEU A 17 5.38 0.58 -13.09
CA LEU A 17 4.61 1.42 -14.01
C LEU A 17 5.38 2.66 -14.47
N TYR A 18 6.28 3.19 -13.66
CA TYR A 18 7.17 4.29 -14.07
C TYR A 18 8.07 3.88 -15.24
N GLU A 19 8.59 2.65 -15.26
CA GLU A 19 9.39 2.16 -16.41
C GLU A 19 8.59 2.06 -17.72
N VAL A 20 7.25 1.97 -17.62
CA VAL A 20 6.35 1.95 -18.78
C VAL A 20 5.93 3.37 -19.18
N TYR A 21 5.42 4.14 -18.23
CA TYR A 21 4.77 5.43 -18.51
C TYR A 21 5.71 6.64 -18.39
N HIS A 22 6.88 6.48 -17.77
CA HIS A 22 7.84 7.55 -17.50
C HIS A 22 7.25 8.76 -16.75
N ASP A 23 6.13 8.56 -16.03
CA ASP A 23 5.46 9.55 -15.20
C ASP A 23 5.66 9.21 -13.72
N GLN A 24 6.26 10.14 -12.97
CA GLN A 24 6.54 9.94 -11.54
C GLN A 24 5.26 9.91 -10.69
N ASN A 25 4.17 10.50 -11.16
CA ASN A 25 2.93 10.54 -10.41
C ASN A 25 2.32 9.14 -10.20
N VAL A 26 2.58 8.20 -11.11
CA VAL A 26 2.08 6.82 -10.97
C VAL A 26 2.64 6.15 -9.71
N ILE A 27 3.87 6.49 -9.31
CA ILE A 27 4.49 5.98 -8.08
C ILE A 27 3.72 6.45 -6.86
N ILE A 28 3.39 7.75 -6.83
CA ILE A 28 2.65 8.38 -5.74
C ILE A 28 1.24 7.80 -5.65
N PHE A 29 0.54 7.69 -6.77
CA PHE A 29 -0.84 7.20 -6.78
C PHE A 29 -0.94 5.72 -6.38
N CYS A 30 -0.02 4.86 -6.81
CA CYS A 30 0.00 3.46 -6.36
C CYS A 30 0.31 3.35 -4.85
N ALA A 31 1.27 4.13 -4.35
CA ALA A 31 1.60 4.14 -2.92
C ALA A 31 0.44 4.68 -2.06
N ILE A 32 -0.27 5.73 -2.51
CA ILE A 32 -1.47 6.22 -1.83
C ILE A 32 -2.54 5.14 -1.81
N GLY A 33 -2.84 4.55 -2.97
CA GLY A 33 -3.87 3.51 -3.08
C GLY A 33 -3.60 2.31 -2.18
N SER A 34 -2.34 1.92 -2.00
CA SER A 34 -1.99 0.74 -1.23
C SER A 34 -2.09 0.93 0.30
N VAL A 35 -2.09 2.15 0.80
CA VAL A 35 -2.32 2.43 2.24
C VAL A 35 -3.71 3.00 2.54
N LEU A 36 -4.43 3.44 1.50
CA LEU A 36 -5.72 4.10 1.64
C LEU A 36 -6.75 3.26 2.42
N PRO A 37 -6.89 1.94 2.17
CA PRO A 37 -7.87 1.14 2.91
C PRO A 37 -7.63 1.15 4.41
N ASP A 38 -6.39 0.99 4.87
CA ASP A 38 -6.04 1.03 6.29
C ASP A 38 -6.26 2.39 6.92
N ILE A 39 -5.87 3.46 6.22
CA ILE A 39 -6.00 4.84 6.71
C ILE A 39 -7.47 5.17 6.98
N VAL A 40 -8.38 4.65 6.16
CA VAL A 40 -9.82 4.91 6.31
C VAL A 40 -10.46 3.93 7.28
N ASP A 41 -10.33 2.63 7.03
CA ASP A 41 -11.13 1.62 7.73
C ASP A 41 -10.72 1.45 9.18
N LYS A 42 -9.43 1.59 9.53
CA LYS A 42 -9.00 1.39 10.92
C LYS A 42 -9.48 2.47 11.88
N PRO A 43 -9.25 3.77 11.63
CA PRO A 43 -9.81 4.79 12.51
C PRO A 43 -11.33 4.74 12.53
N LEU A 44 -11.95 4.52 11.37
CA LEU A 44 -13.40 4.48 11.26
C LEU A 44 -14.00 3.29 12.03
N GLY A 45 -13.46 2.09 11.86
CA GLY A 45 -14.01 0.88 12.47
C GLY A 45 -13.61 0.66 13.93
N LEU A 46 -12.39 1.06 14.34
CA LEU A 46 -11.85 0.80 15.68
C LEU A 46 -12.02 1.97 16.66
N ILE A 47 -12.20 3.20 16.15
CA ILE A 47 -12.35 4.40 16.99
C ILE A 47 -13.76 4.98 16.86
N VAL A 48 -14.20 5.28 15.64
CA VAL A 48 -15.47 5.99 15.40
C VAL A 48 -16.68 5.06 15.54
N LEU A 49 -16.63 3.88 14.93
CA LEU A 49 -17.69 2.87 14.91
C LEU A 49 -17.43 1.71 15.86
N LYS A 50 -16.58 1.94 16.88
CA LYS A 50 -16.19 0.90 17.84
C LYS A 50 -17.39 0.22 18.49
N SER A 51 -18.42 0.97 18.87
CA SER A 51 -19.61 0.42 19.54
C SER A 51 -20.59 -0.30 18.61
N VAL A 52 -20.33 -0.30 17.30
CA VAL A 52 -21.25 -0.85 16.27
C VAL A 52 -20.59 -1.98 15.48
N LEU A 53 -19.30 -1.85 15.14
CA LEU A 53 -18.58 -2.79 14.28
C LEU A 53 -17.38 -3.45 14.97
N ASP A 54 -16.59 -2.67 15.71
CA ASP A 54 -15.29 -3.07 16.31
C ASP A 54 -14.40 -3.90 15.34
N ALA A 55 -14.34 -3.46 14.07
CA ALA A 55 -13.66 -4.16 12.99
C ALA A 55 -12.61 -3.26 12.32
N SER A 56 -11.47 -3.84 11.93
CA SER A 56 -10.38 -3.09 11.29
C SER A 56 -10.47 -3.03 9.76
N ARG A 57 -11.31 -3.88 9.16
CA ARG A 57 -11.48 -4.05 7.70
C ARG A 57 -12.96 -3.96 7.37
N ILE A 58 -13.37 -2.80 6.87
CA ILE A 58 -14.78 -2.46 6.63
C ILE A 58 -14.97 -2.05 5.17
N TYR A 59 -15.35 -0.80 4.91
CA TYR A 59 -15.80 -0.35 3.60
C TYR A 59 -14.70 -0.38 2.54
N PHE A 60 -13.51 0.18 2.81
CA PHE A 60 -12.44 0.27 1.81
C PHE A 60 -11.76 -1.07 1.52
N HIS A 61 -11.94 -2.04 2.41
CA HIS A 61 -11.57 -3.44 2.16
C HIS A 61 -12.64 -4.22 1.38
N SER A 62 -13.71 -3.59 0.90
CA SER A 62 -14.70 -4.22 0.02
C SER A 62 -14.31 -4.14 -1.46
N LEU A 63 -14.76 -5.11 -2.25
CA LEU A 63 -14.69 -5.08 -3.70
C LEU A 63 -15.51 -3.94 -4.29
N VAL A 64 -16.62 -3.54 -3.64
CA VAL A 64 -17.44 -2.41 -4.10
C VAL A 64 -16.62 -1.14 -4.17
N ILE A 65 -15.87 -0.81 -3.10
CA ILE A 65 -15.00 0.38 -3.11
C ILE A 65 -13.92 0.24 -4.18
N LEU A 66 -13.28 -0.93 -4.30
CA LEU A 66 -12.30 -1.17 -5.37
C LEU A 66 -12.90 -0.91 -6.75
N PHE A 67 -14.08 -1.43 -7.04
CA PHE A 67 -14.77 -1.23 -8.32
C PHE A 67 -15.15 0.24 -8.55
N LEU A 68 -15.56 0.98 -7.51
CA LEU A 68 -15.83 2.42 -7.64
C LEU A 68 -14.57 3.20 -8.02
N PHE A 69 -13.42 2.90 -7.40
CA PHE A 69 -12.14 3.49 -7.78
C PHE A 69 -11.73 3.09 -9.20
N LEU A 70 -11.92 1.83 -9.59
CA LEU A 70 -11.62 1.35 -10.94
C LEU A 70 -12.48 2.05 -12.00
N LEU A 71 -13.81 2.13 -11.80
CA LEU A 71 -14.73 2.80 -12.71
C LEU A 71 -14.44 4.29 -12.81
N THR A 72 -14.17 4.94 -11.67
CA THR A 72 -13.74 6.35 -11.64
C THR A 72 -12.43 6.52 -12.40
N GLY A 73 -11.47 5.60 -12.23
CA GLY A 73 -10.22 5.58 -12.96
C GLY A 73 -10.40 5.44 -14.47
N LEU A 74 -11.25 4.52 -14.92
CA LEU A 74 -11.56 4.35 -16.33
C LEU A 74 -12.21 5.62 -16.93
N PHE A 75 -13.12 6.24 -16.18
CA PHE A 75 -13.73 7.51 -16.57
C PHE A 75 -12.70 8.63 -16.67
N VAL A 76 -11.89 8.82 -15.62
CA VAL A 76 -10.84 9.84 -15.57
C VAL A 76 -9.82 9.64 -16.69
N TRP A 77 -9.41 8.40 -16.94
CA TRP A 77 -8.53 8.06 -18.05
C TRP A 77 -9.15 8.40 -19.40
N ARG A 78 -10.42 8.05 -19.61
CA ARG A 78 -11.11 8.25 -20.89
C ARG A 78 -11.34 9.72 -21.26
N TYR A 79 -11.59 10.58 -20.27
CA TYR A 79 -11.96 11.99 -20.50
C TYR A 79 -10.83 12.98 -20.23
N TYR A 80 -9.90 12.65 -19.32
CA TYR A 80 -8.81 13.54 -18.91
C TYR A 80 -7.43 12.96 -19.19
N HIS A 81 -7.34 11.77 -19.81
CA HIS A 81 -6.08 11.09 -20.15
C HIS A 81 -5.14 10.89 -18.96
N SER A 82 -5.69 10.81 -17.74
CA SER A 82 -4.93 10.63 -16.51
C SER A 82 -5.09 9.21 -15.97
N ASN A 83 -3.97 8.56 -15.66
CA ASN A 83 -3.93 7.22 -15.06
C ASN A 83 -4.05 7.25 -13.53
N SER A 84 -4.25 8.42 -12.93
CA SER A 84 -4.19 8.64 -11.47
C SER A 84 -5.06 7.66 -10.68
N PHE A 85 -6.38 7.69 -10.90
CA PHE A 85 -7.34 6.84 -10.19
C PHE A 85 -7.20 5.35 -10.54
N LEU A 86 -6.71 5.01 -11.74
CA LEU A 86 -6.37 3.61 -12.07
C LEU A 86 -5.18 3.11 -11.24
N CYS A 87 -4.15 3.95 -11.04
CA CYS A 87 -3.01 3.63 -10.20
C CYS A 87 -3.42 3.50 -8.72
N VAL A 88 -4.34 4.36 -8.24
CA VAL A 88 -4.93 4.24 -6.90
C VAL A 88 -5.70 2.92 -6.77
N ALA A 89 -6.55 2.58 -7.75
CA ALA A 89 -7.30 1.33 -7.76
C ALA A 89 -6.37 0.10 -7.73
N LEU A 90 -5.27 0.12 -8.50
CA LEU A 90 -4.25 -0.92 -8.45
C LEU A 90 -3.62 -1.04 -7.06
N GLY A 91 -3.29 0.09 -6.42
CA GLY A 91 -2.79 0.10 -5.04
C GLY A 91 -3.77 -0.56 -4.06
N ILE A 92 -5.06 -0.17 -4.11
CA ILE A 92 -6.12 -0.76 -3.28
C ILE A 92 -6.24 -2.27 -3.53
N PHE A 93 -6.18 -2.70 -4.79
CA PHE A 93 -6.27 -4.11 -5.13
C PHE A 93 -5.10 -4.91 -4.57
N LEU A 94 -3.87 -4.42 -4.73
CA LEU A 94 -2.67 -5.07 -4.17
C LEU A 94 -2.71 -5.10 -2.64
N HIS A 95 -3.26 -4.06 -2.02
CA HIS A 95 -3.52 -4.03 -0.59
C HIS A 95 -4.47 -5.17 -0.18
N GLN A 96 -5.66 -5.26 -0.81
CA GLN A 96 -6.63 -6.31 -0.51
C GLN A 96 -6.08 -7.72 -0.76
N ILE A 97 -5.20 -7.89 -1.74
CA ILE A 97 -4.50 -9.16 -1.97
C ILE A 97 -3.56 -9.47 -0.80
N LEU A 98 -2.75 -8.50 -0.38
CA LEU A 98 -1.77 -8.71 0.70
C LEU A 98 -2.45 -9.00 2.03
N ASP A 99 -3.64 -8.45 2.23
CA ASP A 99 -4.48 -8.71 3.40
C ASP A 99 -5.28 -10.03 3.33
N PHE A 100 -5.14 -10.79 2.23
CA PHE A 100 -5.84 -12.05 1.98
C PHE A 100 -7.36 -11.90 2.14
N MET A 101 -7.93 -10.82 1.61
CA MET A 101 -9.35 -10.48 1.83
C MET A 101 -10.34 -11.58 1.40
N TRP A 102 -9.93 -12.48 0.50
CA TRP A 102 -10.72 -13.67 0.14
C TRP A 102 -11.01 -14.62 1.30
N ASN A 103 -10.25 -14.58 2.39
CA ASN A 103 -10.50 -15.36 3.60
C ASN A 103 -11.63 -14.77 4.48
N SER A 104 -12.12 -13.58 4.18
CA SER A 104 -13.29 -12.96 4.83
C SER A 104 -14.29 -12.49 3.76
N PRO A 105 -14.95 -13.44 3.06
CA PRO A 105 -15.80 -13.12 1.91
C PRO A 105 -16.98 -12.22 2.29
N ASP A 106 -17.54 -12.37 3.49
CA ASP A 106 -18.59 -11.52 4.04
C ASP A 106 -18.19 -10.03 4.04
N ARG A 107 -16.95 -9.73 4.43
CA ARG A 107 -16.38 -8.37 4.42
C ARG A 107 -16.01 -7.93 3.02
N TRP A 108 -15.36 -8.81 2.25
CA TRP A 108 -14.85 -8.46 0.93
C TRP A 108 -15.97 -8.20 -0.09
N PHE A 109 -17.08 -8.96 -0.02
CA PHE A 109 -18.27 -8.77 -0.85
C PHE A 109 -19.33 -7.86 -0.21
N TYR A 110 -19.03 -7.20 0.92
CA TYR A 110 -19.96 -6.23 1.51
C TYR A 110 -20.39 -5.17 0.47
N PRO A 111 -21.69 -4.80 0.39
CA PRO A 111 -22.81 -5.18 1.28
C PRO A 111 -23.63 -6.39 0.82
N PHE A 112 -23.19 -7.13 -0.20
CA PHE A 112 -24.02 -8.13 -0.88
C PHE A 112 -24.27 -9.41 -0.09
N LEU A 113 -23.41 -9.74 0.88
CA LEU A 113 -23.54 -10.93 1.73
C LEU A 113 -24.20 -10.64 3.09
N GLY A 114 -24.78 -9.44 3.25
CA GLY A 114 -25.45 -9.01 4.47
C GLY A 114 -24.64 -8.01 5.30
N PRO A 115 -25.15 -7.65 6.49
CA PRO A 115 -24.48 -6.71 7.39
C PRO A 115 -23.19 -7.32 7.95
N TYR A 116 -22.26 -6.45 8.37
CA TYR A 116 -21.09 -6.89 9.14
C TYR A 116 -21.53 -7.64 10.40
N GLN A 117 -20.84 -8.73 10.70
CA GLN A 117 -20.97 -9.37 11.99
C GLN A 117 -20.20 -8.55 13.03
N VAL A 118 -20.88 -8.22 14.12
CA VAL A 118 -20.26 -7.53 15.25
C VAL A 118 -19.39 -8.54 15.98
N GLU A 119 -18.09 -8.29 16.01
CA GLU A 119 -17.14 -9.09 16.79
C GLU A 119 -16.77 -8.28 18.04
N GLU A 120 -17.21 -8.72 19.22
CA GLU A 120 -16.81 -8.07 20.47
C GLU A 120 -15.37 -8.44 20.83
N HIS A 121 -14.49 -7.45 20.87
CA HIS A 121 -13.09 -7.65 21.19
C HIS A 121 -12.61 -6.70 22.29
N ASP A 122 -12.18 -7.26 23.42
CA ASP A 122 -11.59 -6.46 24.50
C ASP A 122 -10.30 -5.78 24.04
N ASN A 123 -10.18 -4.45 24.10
CA ASN A 123 -8.95 -3.72 23.75
C ASN A 123 -8.39 -4.01 22.33
N TYR A 124 -9.26 -4.25 21.34
CA TYR A 124 -8.85 -4.61 19.98
C TYR A 124 -7.91 -3.60 19.32
N PHE A 125 -8.24 -2.31 19.41
CA PHE A 125 -7.40 -1.23 18.90
C PHE A 125 -5.97 -1.31 19.43
N PHE A 126 -5.78 -1.47 20.75
CA PHE A 126 -4.46 -1.55 21.36
C PHE A 126 -3.71 -2.80 20.92
N ARG A 127 -4.38 -3.95 20.82
CA ARG A 127 -3.76 -5.18 20.29
C ARG A 127 -3.27 -4.99 18.87
N VAL A 128 -4.10 -4.42 18.00
CA VAL A 128 -3.71 -4.13 16.61
C VAL A 128 -2.50 -3.20 16.62
N LEU A 129 -2.55 -2.07 17.32
CA LEU A 129 -1.45 -1.11 17.39
C LEU A 129 -0.13 -1.73 17.89
N VAL A 130 -0.17 -2.48 19.00
CA VAL A 130 1.02 -3.14 19.57
C VAL A 130 1.56 -4.20 18.62
N SER A 131 0.69 -4.95 17.93
CA SER A 131 1.11 -5.95 16.95
C SER A 131 1.86 -5.32 15.77
N GLU A 132 1.46 -4.12 15.31
CA GLU A 132 2.18 -3.38 14.27
C GLU A 132 3.57 -2.97 14.75
N LEU A 133 3.63 -2.28 15.90
CA LEU A 133 4.86 -1.69 16.41
C LEU A 133 5.89 -2.75 16.82
N SER A 134 5.41 -3.93 17.20
CA SER A 134 6.28 -5.06 17.58
C SER A 134 6.75 -5.88 16.38
N SER A 135 6.25 -5.62 15.18
CA SER A 135 6.64 -6.35 13.97
C SER A 135 8.02 -5.89 13.47
N PRO A 136 9.05 -6.74 13.48
CA PRO A 136 10.39 -6.34 13.03
C PRO A 136 10.42 -5.99 11.54
N THR A 137 9.60 -6.65 10.73
CA THR A 137 9.53 -6.41 9.28
C THR A 137 8.96 -5.03 8.95
N GLU A 138 8.06 -4.47 9.76
CA GLU A 138 7.55 -3.11 9.57
C GLU A 138 8.65 -2.06 9.66
N TRP A 139 9.60 -2.24 10.57
CA TRP A 139 10.75 -1.34 10.71
C TRP A 139 11.72 -1.45 9.52
N VAL A 140 11.89 -2.65 8.97
CA VAL A 140 12.68 -2.84 7.73
C VAL A 140 11.99 -2.15 6.54
N PHE A 141 10.68 -2.29 6.41
CA PHE A 141 9.91 -1.59 5.37
C PHE A 141 9.95 -0.07 5.55
N LEU A 142 9.83 0.44 6.78
CA LEU A 142 9.97 1.88 7.06
C LEU A 142 11.35 2.39 6.64
N LEU A 143 12.43 1.70 6.97
CA LEU A 143 13.78 2.09 6.56
C LEU A 143 13.90 2.13 5.02
N ALA A 144 13.33 1.16 4.32
CA ALA A 144 13.30 1.14 2.86
C ALA A 144 12.55 2.34 2.28
N ILE A 145 11.39 2.68 2.85
CA ILE A 145 10.61 3.87 2.46
C ILE A 145 11.43 5.14 2.67
N LEU A 146 12.13 5.27 3.79
CA LEU A 146 12.99 6.44 4.07
C LEU A 146 14.11 6.56 3.03
N VAL A 147 14.77 5.45 2.66
CA VAL A 147 15.79 5.44 1.60
C VAL A 147 15.19 5.87 0.25
N ILE A 148 14.00 5.36 -0.08
CA ILE A 148 13.28 5.72 -1.30
C ILE A 148 12.94 7.21 -1.32
N LEU A 149 12.39 7.74 -0.23
CA LEU A 149 12.03 9.16 -0.10
C LEU A 149 13.27 10.06 -0.19
N LEU A 150 14.39 9.68 0.42
CA LEU A 150 15.65 10.40 0.30
C LEU A 150 16.15 10.41 -1.15
N GLY A 151 16.17 9.26 -1.82
CA GLY A 151 16.59 9.16 -3.22
C GLY A 151 15.70 10.00 -4.15
N ALA A 152 14.38 9.89 -3.99
CA ALA A 152 13.41 10.68 -4.75
C ALA A 152 13.52 12.18 -4.44
N GLY A 153 13.71 12.56 -3.18
CA GLY A 153 13.89 13.94 -2.73
C GLY A 153 15.15 14.59 -3.29
N ILE A 154 16.27 13.87 -3.32
CA ILE A 154 17.52 14.32 -3.95
C ILE A 154 17.29 14.53 -5.46
N SER A 155 16.64 13.57 -6.14
CA SER A 155 16.32 13.69 -7.57
C SER A 155 15.44 14.90 -7.87
N TRP A 156 14.43 15.14 -7.02
CA TRP A 156 13.54 16.29 -7.14
C TRP A 156 14.24 17.61 -6.85
N TYR A 157 15.07 17.70 -5.81
CA TYR A 157 15.84 18.92 -5.52
C TYR A 157 16.82 19.26 -6.65
N GLN A 158 17.41 18.24 -7.27
CA GLN A 158 18.27 18.41 -8.44
C GLN A 158 17.49 18.75 -9.72
N LYS A 159 16.14 18.72 -9.69
CA LYS A 159 15.32 19.15 -10.83
C LYS A 159 15.38 20.67 -11.00
N ARG A 160 16.36 21.15 -11.75
CA ARG A 160 16.27 22.48 -12.38
C ARG A 160 15.28 22.44 -13.56
N PRO A 161 14.51 23.52 -13.79
CA PRO A 161 13.78 23.67 -15.04
C PRO A 161 14.82 23.79 -16.16
N VAL A 162 14.89 22.77 -17.00
CA VAL A 162 15.77 22.78 -18.19
C VAL A 162 14.87 22.96 -19.39
N ILE A 163 15.18 23.97 -20.20
CA ILE A 163 14.42 24.35 -21.40
C ILE A 163 14.59 23.30 -22.51
N VAL A 164 15.66 22.52 -22.47
CA VAL A 164 16.03 21.50 -23.45
C VAL A 164 16.07 20.11 -22.77
N PRO A 165 15.45 19.07 -23.35
CA PRO A 165 15.60 17.70 -22.85
C PRO A 165 17.06 17.28 -22.75
N ASP A 166 17.46 16.70 -21.62
CA ASP A 166 18.82 16.19 -21.38
C ASP A 166 18.79 14.65 -21.28
N PRO A 167 19.22 13.93 -22.33
CA PRO A 167 19.14 12.46 -22.37
C PRO A 167 20.04 11.78 -21.32
N LEU A 168 21.12 12.43 -20.88
CA LEU A 168 21.95 11.88 -19.80
C LEU A 168 21.19 11.89 -18.47
N ARG A 169 20.42 12.96 -18.24
CA ARG A 169 19.62 13.12 -17.03
C ARG A 169 18.43 12.16 -16.99
N GLU A 170 17.74 11.95 -18.10
CA GLU A 170 16.69 10.92 -18.20
C GLU A 170 17.26 9.53 -17.88
N ARG A 171 18.44 9.22 -18.42
CA ARG A 171 19.13 7.96 -18.13
C ARG A 171 19.54 7.84 -16.65
N GLN A 172 19.99 8.93 -16.02
CA GLN A 172 20.30 8.96 -14.59
C GLN A 172 19.05 8.75 -13.74
N GLN A 173 17.92 9.36 -14.11
CA GLN A 173 16.65 9.17 -13.41
C GLN A 173 16.17 7.73 -13.53
N HIS A 174 16.17 7.15 -14.73
CA HIS A 174 15.85 5.75 -14.91
C HIS A 174 16.74 4.85 -14.05
N ARG A 175 18.07 5.04 -14.04
CA ARG A 175 18.97 4.26 -13.18
C ARG A 175 18.63 4.39 -11.70
N LEU A 176 18.30 5.60 -11.24
CA LEU A 176 17.90 5.84 -9.86
C LEU A 176 16.62 5.08 -9.53
N TYR A 177 15.56 5.25 -10.32
CA TYR A 177 14.26 4.62 -10.07
C TYR A 177 14.31 3.09 -10.18
N SER A 178 15.03 2.54 -11.16
CA SER A 178 15.27 1.09 -11.22
C SER A 178 16.09 0.58 -10.02
N GLY A 179 17.04 1.38 -9.53
CA GLY A 179 17.78 1.08 -8.30
C GLY A 179 16.89 1.06 -7.05
N LEU A 180 16.00 2.04 -6.92
CA LEU A 180 15.01 2.12 -5.83
C LEU A 180 13.99 0.96 -5.89
N LEU A 181 13.57 0.55 -7.09
CA LEU A 181 12.78 -0.66 -7.30
C LEU A 181 13.54 -1.90 -6.81
N GLY A 182 14.83 -2.02 -7.16
CA GLY A 182 15.68 -3.10 -6.67
C GLY A 182 15.76 -3.16 -5.14
N VAL A 183 15.89 -2.01 -4.47
CA VAL A 183 15.86 -1.92 -3.00
C VAL A 183 14.51 -2.39 -2.44
N ALA A 184 13.39 -1.93 -3.01
CA ALA A 184 12.05 -2.31 -2.56
C ALA A 184 11.80 -3.82 -2.70
N ILE A 185 12.20 -4.41 -3.83
CA ILE A 185 12.11 -5.87 -4.08
C ILE A 185 13.02 -6.63 -3.11
N PHE A 186 14.26 -6.18 -2.92
CA PHE A 186 15.19 -6.81 -1.98
C PHE A 186 14.63 -6.85 -0.57
N VAL A 187 14.05 -5.74 -0.10
CA VAL A 187 13.45 -5.64 1.23
C VAL A 187 12.22 -6.55 1.36
N LEU A 188 11.42 -6.71 0.31
CA LEU A 188 10.33 -7.67 0.28
C LEU A 188 10.85 -9.10 0.52
N PHE A 189 11.88 -9.53 -0.22
CA PHE A 189 12.49 -10.86 -0.05
C PHE A 189 13.17 -11.04 1.31
N LEU A 190 13.88 -10.03 1.79
CA LEU A 190 14.48 -10.02 3.12
C LEU A 190 13.40 -10.20 4.19
N SER A 191 12.28 -9.51 4.06
CA SER A 191 11.16 -9.59 5.01
C SER A 191 10.49 -10.96 5.00
N LEU A 192 10.33 -11.58 3.82
CA LEU A 192 9.88 -12.97 3.72
C LEU A 192 10.85 -13.92 4.45
N ALA A 193 12.16 -13.75 4.26
CA ALA A 193 13.16 -14.55 4.96
C ALA A 193 13.09 -14.35 6.48
N ILE A 194 12.93 -13.12 6.96
CA ILE A 194 12.73 -12.82 8.39
C ILE A 194 11.49 -13.55 8.90
N ILE A 195 10.35 -13.49 8.20
CA ILE A 195 9.12 -14.17 8.60
C ILE A 195 9.35 -15.69 8.70
N PHE A 196 9.98 -16.31 7.70
CA PHE A 196 10.28 -17.75 7.71
C PHE A 196 11.21 -18.15 8.85
N LEU A 197 12.23 -17.34 9.16
CA LEU A 197 13.18 -17.62 10.24
C LEU A 197 12.63 -17.32 11.64
N TRP A 198 11.67 -16.38 11.73
CA TRP A 198 11.06 -15.94 12.99
C TRP A 198 9.86 -16.79 13.42
N GLN A 199 9.09 -17.32 12.47
CA GLN A 199 7.94 -18.21 12.70
C GLN A 199 8.19 -19.36 13.71
N PRO A 200 9.30 -20.13 13.65
CA PRO A 200 9.52 -21.25 14.59
C PRO A 200 9.71 -20.82 16.06
N TYR A 201 9.96 -19.55 16.36
CA TYR A 201 10.13 -19.08 17.74
C TYR A 201 8.82 -18.69 18.42
N GLN A 202 7.74 -18.42 17.67
CA GLN A 202 6.43 -18.08 18.26
C GLN A 202 5.58 -19.29 18.63
N THR A 203 5.77 -20.45 17.97
CA THR A 203 5.08 -21.69 18.34
C THR A 203 5.61 -22.35 19.61
N VAL A 204 6.75 -21.90 20.14
CA VAL A 204 7.36 -22.39 21.39
C VAL A 204 6.94 -21.55 22.61
N LEU A 205 6.30 -20.39 22.39
CA LEU A 205 5.91 -19.45 23.45
C LEU A 205 4.39 -19.23 23.56
N ILE A 206 3.57 -20.11 22.97
CA ILE A 206 2.11 -20.18 23.15
C ILE A 206 1.75 -21.52 23.79
#